data_AF-A0A345YSA6-F1
#
_entry.id   AF-A0A345YSA6-F1
#
_cell.length_a   1.000
_cell.length_b   1.000
_cell.length_c   1.000
_cell.angle_alpha   90.00
_cell.angle_beta   90.00
_cell.angle_gamma   90.00
#
_symmetry.space_group_name_H-M   'P 1'
#
loop_
_entity.id
_entity.type
_entity.pdbx_description
1 polymer ?
#
loop_
_entity_poly.entity_id
_entity_poly.type
_entity_poly.pdbx_seq_one_letter_code
_entity_poly.pdbx_strand_id
1 'polypeptide(L)'
;MHDGAAPPSSDGGRRAASLPGPVLTTARLVLTPVAPEDLEALFALHADPRAFVEDLTALLTERAQMEWALARWREDWRRHGAGHLAVRARERHDAPPLEPHHAQARERHGMRALQGSAGEEADAAALPPGLLGVVGLAPLEAEGRRLLSAYWRLDPALTGRGVAQEAMRAVLAHPRLGGRDEEVVAVTAGGNAPSRTLAARLGFEPAPSQRPVPGGRDGGVLLVLPAHARPAHRAGQSVGRPRTEPSRARPGAVPSRSHPDAGPSRDRP
;
A
#
# COMPACT_ATOMS: atom_id res chain seq x y z
N MET A 1 12.05 -48.06 0.20
CA MET A 1 11.19 -47.14 -0.56
C MET A 1 11.68 -45.74 -0.26
N HIS A 2 12.54 -45.23 -1.14
CA HIS A 2 12.99 -43.84 -1.12
C HIS A 2 12.13 -43.09 -2.13
N ASP A 3 11.48 -42.03 -1.68
CA ASP A 3 10.95 -40.97 -2.55
C ASP A 3 10.88 -39.73 -1.63
N GLY A 4 11.85 -38.81 -1.68
CA GLY A 4 12.09 -37.97 -2.83
C GLY A 4 11.40 -36.60 -2.65
N ALA A 5 11.37 -36.06 -1.43
CA ALA A 5 10.87 -34.70 -1.18
C ALA A 5 11.87 -33.70 -1.77
N ALA A 6 11.57 -33.21 -2.97
CA ALA A 6 12.27 -32.09 -3.57
C ALA A 6 12.16 -30.85 -2.66
N PRO A 7 13.23 -30.06 -2.50
CA PRO A 7 13.15 -28.80 -1.78
C PRO A 7 12.18 -27.85 -2.50
N PRO A 8 11.39 -27.01 -1.78
CA PRO A 8 10.53 -26.05 -2.44
C PRO A 8 11.37 -25.06 -3.25
N SER A 9 11.16 -25.09 -4.56
CA SER A 9 11.74 -24.21 -5.58
C SER A 9 11.51 -22.73 -5.24
N SER A 10 12.55 -21.90 -5.39
CA SER A 10 12.62 -20.48 -5.02
C SER A 10 11.89 -19.53 -6.00
N ASP A 11 10.83 -19.98 -6.67
CA ASP A 11 10.21 -19.24 -7.80
C ASP A 11 8.71 -18.98 -7.60
N GLY A 12 8.23 -18.92 -6.34
CA GLY A 12 6.83 -18.61 -6.01
C GLY A 12 6.41 -17.15 -6.24
N GLY A 13 7.35 -16.27 -6.61
CA GLY A 13 7.09 -14.87 -6.87
C GLY A 13 6.78 -14.61 -8.34
N ARG A 14 5.62 -15.06 -8.86
CA ARG A 14 5.00 -14.49 -10.07
C ARG A 14 3.63 -15.12 -10.36
N ARG A 15 2.58 -14.31 -10.15
CA ARG A 15 1.19 -14.42 -10.67
C ARG A 15 0.24 -15.41 -9.98
N ALA A 16 -0.53 -14.90 -9.02
CA ALA A 16 -1.92 -15.28 -8.74
C ALA A 16 -2.66 -14.06 -8.16
N ALA A 17 -3.97 -13.95 -8.40
CA ALA A 17 -4.69 -12.69 -8.60
C ALA A 17 -4.77 -11.73 -7.39
N SER A 18 -3.92 -10.70 -7.39
CA SER A 18 -4.18 -9.45 -6.67
C SER A 18 -5.55 -8.91 -7.11
N LEU A 19 -6.38 -8.46 -6.16
CA LEU A 19 -7.61 -7.74 -6.49
C LEU A 19 -7.27 -6.57 -7.45
N PRO A 20 -8.14 -6.22 -8.42
CA PRO A 20 -7.93 -5.07 -9.28
C PRO A 20 -8.08 -3.77 -8.46
N GLY A 21 -7.02 -3.42 -7.71
CA GLY A 21 -6.88 -2.16 -7.00
C GLY A 21 -5.59 -1.45 -7.41
N PRO A 22 -5.44 -0.17 -7.03
CA PRO A 22 -4.30 0.63 -7.45
C PRO A 22 -3.01 0.08 -6.83
N VAL A 23 -1.97 -0.07 -7.64
CA VAL A 23 -0.60 -0.29 -7.17
C VAL A 23 0.03 1.08 -6.97
N LEU A 24 0.40 1.41 -5.74
CA LEU A 24 1.11 2.64 -5.42
C LEU A 24 2.60 2.32 -5.31
N THR A 25 3.43 3.14 -5.95
CA THR A 25 4.88 3.00 -5.86
C THR A 25 5.47 4.29 -5.30
N THR A 26 6.45 4.16 -4.43
CA THR A 26 7.19 5.29 -3.87
C THR A 26 8.67 5.16 -4.24
N ALA A 27 9.53 5.94 -3.57
CA ALA A 27 10.96 5.80 -3.70
C ALA A 27 11.43 4.39 -3.28
N ARG A 28 10.90 3.86 -2.16
CA ARG A 28 11.37 2.60 -1.57
C ARG A 28 10.30 1.51 -1.45
N LEU A 29 9.03 1.82 -1.71
CA LEU A 29 7.91 0.93 -1.39
C LEU A 29 7.03 0.61 -2.60
N VAL A 30 6.44 -0.56 -2.57
CA VAL A 30 5.30 -0.96 -3.40
C VAL A 30 4.14 -1.30 -2.47
N LEU A 31 3.01 -0.65 -2.69
CA LEU A 31 1.78 -0.87 -1.94
C LEU A 31 0.74 -1.46 -2.87
N THR A 32 0.15 -2.58 -2.46
CA THR A 32 -0.90 -3.28 -3.20
C THR A 32 -2.08 -3.57 -2.27
N PRO A 33 -3.31 -3.71 -2.77
CA PRO A 33 -4.40 -4.25 -1.96
C PRO A 33 -3.96 -5.55 -1.29
N VAL A 34 -4.35 -5.73 -0.03
CA VAL A 34 -4.09 -6.98 0.69
C VAL A 34 -4.67 -8.18 -0.07
N ALA A 35 -3.88 -9.23 -0.18
CA ALA A 35 -4.18 -10.42 -0.94
C ALA A 35 -4.24 -11.66 -0.02
N PRO A 36 -4.91 -12.76 -0.40
CA PRO A 36 -4.95 -13.97 0.44
C PRO A 36 -3.55 -14.51 0.80
N GLU A 37 -2.56 -14.29 -0.07
CA GLU A 37 -1.17 -14.69 0.15
C GLU A 37 -0.48 -13.91 1.28
N ASP A 38 -1.05 -12.78 1.71
CA ASP A 38 -0.54 -11.99 2.83
C ASP A 38 -0.88 -12.57 4.20
N LEU A 39 -1.71 -13.62 4.26
CA LEU A 39 -2.26 -14.16 5.51
C LEU A 39 -1.18 -14.52 6.53
N GLU A 40 -0.15 -15.28 6.14
CA GLU A 40 0.91 -15.70 7.09
C GLU A 40 1.67 -14.51 7.65
N ALA A 41 2.09 -13.60 6.78
CA ALA A 41 2.92 -12.47 7.16
C ALA A 41 2.13 -11.44 7.96
N LEU A 42 0.85 -11.22 7.60
CA LEU A 42 -0.05 -10.39 8.40
C LEU A 42 -0.32 -11.03 9.76
N PHE A 43 -0.55 -12.35 9.83
CA PHE A 43 -0.77 -13.02 11.11
C PHE A 43 0.47 -12.91 12.00
N ALA A 44 1.67 -13.17 11.47
CA ALA A 44 2.92 -13.01 12.21
C ALA A 44 3.09 -11.59 12.77
N LEU A 45 2.79 -10.57 11.96
CA LEU A 45 2.80 -9.17 12.40
C LEU A 45 1.73 -8.88 13.48
N HIS A 46 0.55 -9.48 13.35
CA HIS A 46 -0.57 -9.25 14.26
C HIS A 46 -0.49 -10.08 15.55
N ALA A 47 0.39 -11.07 15.59
CA ALA A 47 0.69 -11.90 16.75
C ALA A 47 1.96 -11.42 17.50
N ASP A 48 2.76 -10.52 16.93
CA ASP A 48 3.97 -9.99 17.56
C ASP A 48 3.60 -8.96 18.66
N PRO A 49 3.89 -9.25 19.95
CA PRO A 49 3.61 -8.33 21.05
C PRO A 49 4.25 -6.95 20.88
N ARG A 50 5.41 -6.88 20.20
CA ARG A 50 6.13 -5.63 19.96
C ARG A 50 5.37 -4.68 19.05
N ALA A 51 4.48 -5.21 18.19
CA ALA A 51 3.63 -4.41 17.32
C ALA A 51 2.37 -3.88 18.03
N PHE A 52 2.09 -4.32 19.27
CA PHE A 52 0.89 -3.98 20.05
C PHE A 52 1.18 -3.29 21.38
N VAL A 53 2.44 -2.90 21.61
CA VAL A 53 2.83 -2.08 22.77
C VAL A 53 2.04 -0.77 22.68
N GLU A 54 1.02 -0.61 23.52
CA GLU A 54 0.06 0.51 23.53
C GLU A 54 -1.00 0.51 22.40
N ASP A 55 -1.36 -0.65 21.85
CA ASP A 55 -2.50 -0.75 20.92
C ASP A 55 -3.83 -0.86 21.68
N LEU A 56 -4.90 -0.36 21.07
CA LEU A 56 -6.27 -0.48 21.60
C LEU A 56 -6.92 -1.82 21.22
N THR A 57 -6.26 -2.61 20.37
CA THR A 57 -6.71 -3.91 19.90
C THR A 57 -5.89 -5.01 20.54
N ALA A 58 -6.52 -6.15 20.79
CA ALA A 58 -5.79 -7.33 21.27
C ALA A 58 -4.92 -7.91 20.15
N LEU A 59 -3.80 -8.50 20.56
CA LEU A 59 -3.00 -9.38 19.70
C LEU A 59 -3.87 -10.48 19.11
N LEU A 60 -3.59 -10.85 17.86
CA LEU A 60 -4.18 -12.05 17.30
C LEU A 60 -3.43 -13.26 17.81
N THR A 61 -4.15 -14.18 18.44
CA THR A 61 -3.58 -15.43 18.97
C THR A 61 -3.79 -16.58 18.00
N GLU A 62 -4.77 -16.47 17.11
CA GLU A 62 -5.16 -17.52 16.18
C GLU A 62 -5.13 -17.04 14.74
N ARG A 63 -4.58 -17.89 13.86
CA ARG A 63 -4.55 -17.68 12.41
C ARG A 63 -5.95 -17.36 11.85
N ALA A 64 -6.98 -18.05 12.34
CA ALA A 64 -8.37 -17.88 11.89
C ALA A 64 -8.89 -16.45 12.11
N GLN A 65 -8.43 -15.75 13.14
CA GLN A 65 -8.79 -14.35 13.39
C GLN A 65 -8.23 -13.44 12.30
N MET A 66 -6.99 -13.68 11.86
CA MET A 66 -6.38 -12.93 10.77
C MET A 66 -7.03 -13.28 9.43
N GLU A 67 -7.38 -14.54 9.20
CA GLU A 67 -8.09 -14.95 7.99
C GLU A 67 -9.44 -14.23 7.87
N TRP A 68 -10.19 -14.16 8.97
CA TRP A 68 -11.44 -13.41 9.04
C TRP A 68 -11.23 -11.91 8.77
N ALA A 69 -10.24 -11.29 9.41
CA ALA A 69 -9.95 -9.87 9.21
C ALA A 69 -9.50 -9.55 7.78
N LEU A 70 -8.65 -10.40 7.18
CA LEU A 70 -8.19 -10.28 5.81
C LEU A 70 -9.36 -10.42 4.81
N ALA A 71 -10.28 -11.37 5.05
CA ALA A 71 -11.48 -11.51 4.23
C ALA A 71 -12.35 -10.25 4.29
N ARG A 72 -12.48 -9.62 5.47
CA ARG A 72 -13.19 -8.34 5.64
C ARG A 72 -12.52 -7.20 4.89
N TRP A 73 -11.20 -7.04 5.02
CA TRP A 73 -10.47 -5.99 4.30
C TRP A 73 -10.57 -6.15 2.78
N ARG A 74 -10.55 -7.38 2.28
CA ARG A 74 -10.75 -7.66 0.85
C ARG A 74 -12.17 -7.35 0.41
N GLU A 75 -13.17 -7.56 1.26
CA GLU A 75 -14.54 -7.16 0.99
C GLU A 75 -14.71 -5.64 0.95
N ASP A 76 -14.05 -4.91 1.85
CA ASP A 76 -14.06 -3.45 1.85
C ASP A 76 -13.51 -2.89 0.54
N TRP A 77 -12.42 -3.48 0.02
CA TRP A 77 -11.90 -3.15 -1.30
C TRP A 77 -12.93 -3.37 -2.42
N ARG A 78 -13.67 -4.49 -2.41
CA ARG A 78 -14.70 -4.77 -3.41
C ARG A 78 -15.87 -3.80 -3.35
N ARG A 79 -16.29 -3.42 -2.13
CA ARG A 79 -17.45 -2.55 -1.90
C ARG A 79 -17.16 -1.09 -2.14
N HIS A 80 -15.97 -0.64 -1.76
CA HIS A 80 -15.67 0.78 -1.64
C HIS A 80 -14.50 1.24 -2.52
N GLY A 81 -13.74 0.32 -3.13
CA GLY A 81 -12.58 0.65 -3.93
C GLY A 81 -11.42 1.26 -3.14
N ALA A 82 -11.46 1.16 -1.81
CA ALA A 82 -10.47 1.65 -0.87
C ALA A 82 -10.38 0.70 0.33
N GLY A 83 -9.25 0.70 1.03
CA GLY A 83 -9.02 -0.16 2.19
C GLY A 83 -7.54 -0.36 2.49
N HIS A 84 -7.23 -1.53 3.03
CA HIS A 84 -5.90 -1.88 3.53
C HIS A 84 -4.97 -2.31 2.39
N LEU A 85 -3.77 -1.74 2.37
CA LEU A 85 -2.69 -2.03 1.43
C LEU A 85 -1.56 -2.75 2.16
N ALA A 86 -1.10 -3.86 1.60
CA ALA A 86 0.14 -4.50 1.98
C ALA A 86 1.33 -3.63 1.53
N VAL A 87 2.28 -3.38 2.43
CA VAL A 87 3.49 -2.61 2.18
C VAL A 87 4.65 -3.57 1.96
N ARG A 88 5.36 -3.46 0.84
CA ARG A 88 6.57 -4.23 0.54
C ARG A 88 7.70 -3.31 0.09
N ALA A 89 8.93 -3.76 0.28
CA ALA A 89 10.09 -3.09 -0.31
C ALA A 89 9.97 -3.12 -1.85
N ARG A 90 10.33 -2.00 -2.48
CA ARG A 90 10.51 -1.95 -3.92
C ARG A 90 11.86 -2.58 -4.27
N GLU A 91 11.84 -3.57 -5.14
CA GLU A 91 13.07 -4.06 -5.76
C GLU A 91 13.72 -2.90 -6.50
N ARG A 92 14.93 -2.50 -6.06
CA ARG A 92 15.77 -1.68 -6.91
C ARG A 92 16.10 -2.56 -8.10
N HIS A 93 15.58 -2.22 -9.28
CA HIS A 93 16.25 -2.66 -10.48
C HIS A 93 17.61 -1.98 -10.44
N ASP A 94 18.67 -2.76 -10.25
CA ASP A 94 20.02 -2.29 -10.49
C ASP A 94 20.01 -1.59 -11.84
N ALA A 95 20.36 -0.31 -11.85
CA ALA A 95 20.86 0.28 -13.08
C ALA A 95 22.01 -0.63 -13.54
N PRO A 96 22.12 -0.98 -14.83
CA PRO A 96 23.27 -1.74 -15.30
C PRO A 96 24.53 -1.06 -14.76
N PRO A 97 25.54 -1.82 -14.29
CA PRO A 97 26.77 -1.23 -13.78
C PRO A 97 27.20 -0.18 -14.79
N LEU A 98 27.38 1.06 -14.34
CA LEU A 98 28.03 2.06 -15.17
C LEU A 98 29.39 1.45 -15.51
N GLU A 99 29.54 1.02 -16.76
CA GLU A 99 30.80 0.53 -17.32
C GLU A 99 31.91 1.49 -16.86
N PRO A 100 33.06 1.00 -16.39
CA PRO A 100 34.12 1.83 -15.84
C PRO A 100 34.82 2.62 -16.96
N HIS A 101 34.17 3.65 -17.47
CA HIS A 101 34.78 4.66 -18.33
C HIS A 101 34.84 5.98 -17.57
N HIS A 102 36.09 6.39 -17.29
CA HIS A 102 36.56 7.60 -16.59
C HIS A 102 36.90 7.47 -15.10
N ALA A 103 37.63 6.41 -14.75
CA ALA A 103 38.56 6.46 -13.61
C ALA A 103 39.92 7.01 -14.07
N GLN A 104 40.01 8.31 -14.39
CA GLN A 104 41.27 9.05 -14.52
C GLN A 104 41.02 10.56 -14.70
N ALA A 105 40.46 11.23 -13.68
CA ALA A 105 40.46 12.71 -13.64
C ALA A 105 40.23 13.33 -12.24
N ARG A 106 40.40 12.57 -11.13
CA ARG A 106 40.13 13.10 -9.78
C ARG A 106 41.23 12.82 -8.75
N GLU A 107 42.46 12.67 -9.21
CA GLU A 107 43.64 12.88 -8.36
C GLU A 107 44.14 14.30 -8.59
N ARG A 108 43.77 15.22 -7.67
CA ARG A 108 44.44 16.50 -7.31
C ARG A 108 43.40 17.53 -6.86
N HIS A 109 42.83 17.32 -5.69
CA HIS A 109 42.42 18.32 -4.68
C HIS A 109 41.80 17.50 -3.56
N GLY A 110 42.51 17.24 -2.48
CA GLY A 110 42.72 18.28 -1.47
C GLY A 110 41.83 17.91 -0.28
N MET A 111 42.41 17.11 0.60
CA MET A 111 41.94 16.70 1.92
C MET A 111 41.22 17.83 2.68
N ARG A 112 39.87 17.78 2.76
CA ARG A 112 39.07 18.36 3.85
C ARG A 112 37.57 18.00 3.72
N ALA A 113 37.11 17.07 4.55
CA ALA A 113 35.76 17.05 5.17
C ALA A 113 35.55 15.69 5.86
N LEU A 114 36.15 15.50 7.05
CA LEU A 114 35.64 14.54 8.02
C LEU A 114 34.71 15.33 8.94
N GLN A 115 33.41 15.29 8.63
CA GLN A 115 32.26 15.43 9.54
C GLN A 115 31.02 15.78 8.72
N GLY A 116 30.21 14.76 8.42
CA GLY A 116 28.87 14.95 7.86
C GLY A 116 28.47 13.79 6.96
N SER A 117 28.00 12.67 7.55
CA SER A 117 27.15 11.68 6.84
C SER A 117 26.61 10.54 7.72
N ALA A 118 26.70 10.59 9.06
CA ALA A 118 26.03 9.57 9.90
C ALA A 118 24.48 9.62 9.78
N GLY A 119 23.93 10.70 9.22
CA GLY A 119 22.49 10.86 8.97
C GLY A 119 22.01 10.35 7.61
N GLU A 120 22.89 10.15 6.63
CA GLU A 120 22.51 9.73 5.27
C GLU A 120 22.62 8.21 5.06
N GLU A 121 23.51 7.52 5.79
CA GLU A 121 23.69 6.07 5.66
C GLU A 121 22.51 5.26 6.25
N ALA A 122 21.78 5.80 7.24
CA ALA A 122 20.63 5.12 7.84
C ALA A 122 19.41 5.05 6.89
N ASP A 123 19.28 5.99 5.95
CA ASP A 123 18.18 6.02 4.98
C ASP A 123 18.45 5.10 3.77
N ALA A 124 19.70 4.68 3.59
CA ALA A 124 20.17 3.83 2.51
C ALA A 124 20.15 2.32 2.83
N ALA A 125 20.05 1.91 4.10
CA ALA A 125 19.96 0.50 4.45
C ALA A 125 18.77 -0.13 3.68
N ALA A 126 19.03 -1.20 2.94
CA ALA A 126 17.99 -1.88 2.17
C ALA A 126 16.82 -2.27 3.08
N LEU A 127 15.60 -2.13 2.56
CA LEU A 127 14.42 -2.66 3.26
C LEU A 127 14.41 -4.18 3.07
N PRO A 128 14.02 -4.97 4.10
CA PRO A 128 13.99 -6.41 3.97
C PRO A 128 12.98 -6.84 2.89
N PRO A 129 13.21 -7.98 2.22
CA PRO A 129 12.23 -8.51 1.28
C PRO A 129 10.95 -8.93 2.03
N GLY A 130 9.84 -9.03 1.29
CA GLY A 130 8.56 -9.47 1.84
C GLY A 130 7.69 -8.34 2.41
N LEU A 131 6.73 -8.73 3.26
CA LEU A 131 5.76 -7.82 3.86
C LEU A 131 6.42 -7.01 4.98
N LEU A 132 6.40 -5.69 4.82
CA LEU A 132 6.89 -4.73 5.82
C LEU A 132 5.79 -4.27 6.77
N GLY A 133 4.53 -4.46 6.36
CA GLY A 133 3.36 -4.13 7.15
C GLY A 133 2.14 -3.85 6.29
N VAL A 134 1.17 -3.16 6.88
CA VAL A 134 -0.12 -2.83 6.27
C VAL A 134 -0.51 -1.40 6.64
N VAL A 135 -1.02 -0.66 5.66
CA VAL A 135 -1.50 0.72 5.84
C VAL A 135 -2.75 0.96 5.01
N GLY A 136 -3.58 1.95 5.33
CA GLY A 136 -4.69 2.29 4.46
C GLY A 136 -5.68 3.26 5.06
N LEU A 137 -6.67 3.63 4.24
CA LEU A 137 -7.88 4.31 4.67
C LEU A 137 -9.06 3.37 4.46
N ALA A 138 -9.82 3.10 5.51
CA ALA A 138 -11.03 2.29 5.46
C ALA A 138 -12.26 3.17 5.75
N PRO A 139 -13.37 3.00 5.02
CA PRO A 139 -14.62 3.68 5.36
C PRO A 139 -15.06 3.35 6.79
N LEU A 140 -15.50 4.38 7.50
CA LEU A 140 -16.01 4.27 8.87
C LEU A 140 -17.27 5.13 8.99
N GLU A 141 -18.37 4.53 9.42
CA GLU A 141 -19.59 5.26 9.77
C GLU A 141 -19.56 5.60 11.26
N ALA A 142 -19.66 6.89 11.60
CA ALA A 142 -19.71 7.36 12.98
C ALA A 142 -20.66 8.56 13.09
N GLU A 143 -21.58 8.53 14.07
CA GLU A 143 -22.56 9.60 14.29
C GLU A 143 -23.35 10.00 13.03
N GLY A 144 -23.70 9.03 12.18
CA GLY A 144 -24.43 9.26 10.93
C GLY A 144 -23.60 9.96 9.84
N ARG A 145 -22.28 10.06 10.03
CA ARG A 145 -21.33 10.62 9.06
C ARG A 145 -20.40 9.54 8.54
N ARG A 146 -20.13 9.62 7.24
CA ARG A 146 -19.12 8.80 6.56
C ARG A 146 -17.75 9.43 6.70
N LEU A 147 -16.85 8.71 7.35
CA LEU A 147 -15.45 9.09 7.60
C LEU A 147 -14.51 8.08 6.94
N LEU A 148 -13.23 8.43 6.88
CA LEU A 148 -12.16 7.50 6.54
C LEU A 148 -11.27 7.27 7.76
N SER A 149 -11.22 6.04 8.23
CA SER A 149 -10.31 5.62 9.30
C SER A 149 -8.95 5.28 8.70
N ALA A 150 -7.93 6.04 9.10
CA ALA A 150 -6.55 5.77 8.81
C ALA A 150 -6.01 4.67 9.73
N TYR A 151 -5.34 3.71 9.11
CA TYR A 151 -4.75 2.56 9.78
C TYR A 151 -3.31 2.36 9.30
N TRP A 152 -2.43 2.02 10.24
CA TRP A 152 -1.07 1.59 9.95
C TRP A 152 -0.59 0.59 11.01
N ARG A 153 0.08 -0.46 10.55
CA ARG A 153 0.84 -1.39 11.39
C ARG A 153 2.03 -1.89 10.60
N LEU A 154 3.22 -1.68 11.12
CA LEU A 154 4.49 -2.00 10.46
C LEU A 154 5.29 -2.94 11.35
N ASP A 155 6.20 -3.71 10.75
CA ASP A 155 7.19 -4.48 11.50
C ASP A 155 7.92 -3.54 12.48
N PRO A 156 7.92 -3.85 13.80
CA PRO A 156 8.56 -3.04 14.82
C PRO A 156 10.03 -2.70 14.52
N ALA A 157 10.76 -3.58 13.82
CA ALA A 157 12.15 -3.37 13.40
C ALA A 157 12.32 -2.22 12.39
N LEU A 158 11.22 -1.73 11.81
CA LEU A 158 11.21 -0.63 10.85
C LEU A 158 10.86 0.73 11.50
N THR A 159 10.61 0.75 12.80
CA THR A 159 10.34 1.98 13.55
C THR A 159 11.51 2.96 13.40
N GLY A 160 11.19 4.24 13.16
CA GLY A 160 12.21 5.28 12.98
C GLY A 160 12.83 5.36 11.58
N ARG A 161 12.56 4.40 10.67
CA ARG A 161 13.11 4.38 9.30
C ARG A 161 12.26 5.13 8.26
N GLY A 162 11.21 5.82 8.70
CA GLY A 162 10.31 6.61 7.83
C GLY A 162 9.37 5.79 6.93
N VAL A 163 9.38 4.44 7.01
CA VAL A 163 8.56 3.56 6.15
C VAL A 163 7.07 3.85 6.28
N ALA A 164 6.54 3.89 7.51
CA ALA A 164 5.13 4.17 7.75
C ALA A 164 4.69 5.54 7.21
N GLN A 165 5.55 6.54 7.38
CA GLN A 165 5.31 7.92 6.94
C GLN A 165 5.32 8.02 5.40
N GLU A 166 6.28 7.36 4.75
CA GLU A 166 6.35 7.27 3.30
C GLU A 166 5.10 6.58 2.72
N ALA A 167 4.72 5.44 3.30
CA ALA A 167 3.55 4.66 2.90
C ALA A 167 2.24 5.46 3.05
N MET A 168 1.98 6.01 4.24
CA MET A 168 0.74 6.77 4.50
C MET A 168 0.64 8.06 3.69
N ARG A 169 1.75 8.78 3.46
CA ARG A 169 1.72 9.94 2.55
C ARG A 169 1.32 9.56 1.14
N ALA A 170 1.79 8.42 0.63
CA ALA A 170 1.41 7.95 -0.69
C ALA A 170 -0.10 7.64 -0.76
N VAL A 171 -0.67 7.02 0.28
CA VAL A 171 -2.11 6.75 0.38
C VAL A 171 -2.91 8.06 0.43
N LEU A 172 -2.55 9.00 1.32
CA LEU A 172 -3.22 10.28 1.50
C LEU A 172 -3.15 11.16 0.24
N ALA A 173 -2.04 11.13 -0.49
CA ALA A 173 -1.87 11.88 -1.72
C ALA A 173 -2.62 11.26 -2.92
N HIS A 174 -3.07 10.00 -2.82
CA HIS A 174 -3.65 9.30 -3.97
C HIS A 174 -5.08 9.79 -4.27
N PRO A 175 -5.40 10.24 -5.51
CA PRO A 175 -6.66 10.90 -5.86
C PRO A 175 -7.96 10.12 -5.61
N ARG A 176 -7.85 8.80 -5.49
CA ARG A 176 -8.98 7.90 -5.22
C ARG A 176 -8.98 7.32 -3.80
N LEU A 177 -7.82 7.28 -3.15
CA LEU A 177 -7.70 6.61 -1.84
C LEU A 177 -7.67 7.61 -0.69
N GLY A 178 -7.08 8.79 -0.88
CA GLY A 178 -6.87 9.77 0.19
C GLY A 178 -8.12 10.48 0.71
N GLY A 179 -9.30 10.13 0.20
CA GLY A 179 -10.55 10.87 0.44
C GLY A 179 -10.55 12.21 -0.28
N ARG A 180 -11.74 12.68 -0.66
CA ARG A 180 -11.90 14.04 -1.23
C ARG A 180 -12.57 14.93 -0.21
N ASP A 181 -13.79 14.55 0.14
CA ASP A 181 -14.68 15.33 0.99
C ASP A 181 -14.85 14.66 2.37
N GLU A 182 -14.56 13.36 2.47
CA GLU A 182 -14.62 12.63 3.73
C GLU A 182 -13.53 13.10 4.68
N GLU A 183 -13.89 13.25 5.95
CA GLU A 183 -12.94 13.53 7.02
C GLU A 183 -12.10 12.29 7.31
N VAL A 184 -10.78 12.46 7.40
CA VAL A 184 -9.84 11.37 7.68
C VAL A 184 -9.47 11.43 9.16
N VAL A 185 -9.66 10.33 9.86
CA VAL A 185 -9.44 10.21 11.29
C VAL A 185 -8.53 9.04 11.60
N ALA A 186 -7.76 9.13 12.69
CA ALA A 186 -7.02 8.01 13.26
C ALA A 186 -7.40 7.88 14.73
N VAL A 187 -7.45 6.65 15.23
CA VAL A 187 -7.71 6.37 16.64
C VAL A 187 -6.56 5.55 17.19
N THR A 188 -5.95 6.02 18.27
CA THR A 188 -4.79 5.39 18.89
C THR A 188 -4.84 5.55 20.40
N ALA A 189 -4.19 4.67 21.18
CA ALA A 189 -4.14 4.84 22.63
C ALA A 189 -3.34 6.09 23.01
N GLY A 190 -3.70 6.70 24.16
CA GLY A 190 -2.94 7.81 24.73
C GLY A 190 -1.48 7.49 25.03
N GLY A 191 -1.14 6.23 25.36
CA GLY A 191 0.24 5.79 25.59
C GLY A 191 1.07 5.60 24.31
N ASN A 192 0.42 5.49 23.15
CA ASN A 192 1.06 5.10 21.89
C ASN A 192 1.83 6.27 21.24
N ALA A 193 2.98 6.62 21.82
CA ALA A 193 3.85 7.70 21.35
C ALA A 193 4.34 7.53 19.89
N PRO A 194 4.71 6.31 19.41
CA PRO A 194 5.11 6.13 18.02
C PRO A 194 4.01 6.48 17.02
N SER A 195 2.79 5.99 17.26
CA SER A 195 1.62 6.26 16.41
C SER A 195 1.25 7.74 16.42
N ARG A 196 1.23 8.40 17.59
CA ARG A 196 0.95 9.83 17.71
C ARG A 196 2.00 10.70 17.01
N THR A 197 3.28 10.33 17.12
CA THR A 197 4.38 11.04 16.45
C THR A 197 4.26 10.92 14.94
N LEU A 198 3.94 9.73 14.43
CA LEU A 198 3.68 9.51 13.01
C LEU A 198 2.47 10.34 12.54
N ALA A 199 1.36 10.30 13.26
CA ALA A 199 0.15 11.02 12.94
C ALA A 199 0.41 12.54 12.85
N ALA A 200 1.10 13.12 13.84
CA ALA A 200 1.48 14.54 13.81
C ALA A 200 2.36 14.89 12.60
N ARG A 201 3.32 14.02 12.24
CA ARG A 201 4.16 14.19 11.04
C ARG A 201 3.40 14.07 9.71
N LEU A 202 2.23 13.43 9.73
CA LEU A 202 1.31 13.33 8.60
C LEU A 202 0.31 14.49 8.57
N GLY A 203 0.35 15.39 9.57
CA GLY A 203 -0.54 16.55 9.69
C GLY A 203 -1.83 16.28 10.48
N PHE A 204 -1.95 15.14 11.16
CA PHE A 204 -3.07 14.91 12.05
C PHE A 204 -2.92 15.70 13.34
N GLU A 205 -4.05 16.19 13.85
CA GLU A 205 -4.15 16.94 15.09
C GLU A 205 -5.15 16.25 16.05
N PRO A 206 -4.97 16.37 17.37
CA PRO A 206 -5.98 15.88 18.32
C PRO A 206 -7.33 16.55 18.07
N ALA A 207 -8.39 15.75 18.04
CA ALA A 207 -9.75 16.28 18.02
C ALA A 207 -10.04 17.05 19.32
N PRO A 208 -10.99 18.01 19.31
CA PRO A 208 -11.52 18.58 20.54
C PRO A 208 -11.97 17.49 21.51
N SER A 209 -11.70 17.67 22.80
CA SER A 209 -11.95 16.65 23.85
C SER A 209 -13.41 16.21 23.99
N GLN A 210 -14.35 17.03 23.51
CA GLN A 210 -15.78 16.72 23.49
C GLN A 210 -16.17 15.74 22.38
N ARG A 211 -15.31 15.55 21.36
CA ARG A 211 -15.62 14.67 20.25
C ARG A 211 -15.39 13.21 20.69
N PRO A 212 -16.41 12.35 20.61
CA PRO A 212 -16.26 10.97 21.07
C PRO A 212 -15.33 10.20 20.14
N VAL A 213 -14.61 9.24 20.71
CA VAL A 213 -13.79 8.30 19.94
C VAL A 213 -14.72 7.30 19.25
N PRO A 214 -14.68 7.18 17.91
CA PRO A 214 -15.48 6.19 17.21
C PRO A 214 -15.22 4.78 17.75
N GLY A 215 -16.30 4.05 18.03
CA GLY A 215 -16.23 2.69 18.60
C GLY A 215 -16.06 2.64 20.12
N GLY A 216 -16.10 3.77 20.84
CA GLY A 216 -16.18 3.80 22.30
C GLY A 216 -14.95 3.22 23.00
N ARG A 217 -13.75 3.42 22.44
CA ARG A 217 -12.51 2.85 22.97
C ARG A 217 -11.99 3.69 24.14
N ASP A 218 -12.12 3.16 25.34
CA ASP A 218 -11.57 3.78 26.55
C ASP A 218 -10.06 4.06 26.41
N GLY A 219 -9.63 5.24 26.86
CA GLY A 219 -8.24 5.69 26.72
C GLY A 219 -7.78 5.99 25.28
N GLY A 220 -8.70 5.91 24.30
CA GLY A 220 -8.47 6.28 22.92
C GLY A 220 -8.33 7.79 22.75
N VAL A 221 -7.44 8.19 21.86
CA VAL A 221 -7.29 9.56 21.37
C VAL A 221 -7.74 9.58 19.92
N LEU A 222 -8.69 10.46 19.62
CA LEU A 222 -9.12 10.73 18.25
C LEU A 222 -8.21 11.80 17.64
N LEU A 223 -7.64 11.48 16.50
CA LEU A 223 -6.83 12.39 15.69
C LEU A 223 -7.55 12.65 14.37
N VAL A 224 -7.49 13.88 13.87
CA VAL A 224 -8.18 14.33 12.66
C VAL A 224 -7.15 14.95 11.72
N LEU A 225 -7.22 14.62 10.43
CA LEU A 225 -6.43 15.28 9.40
C LEU A 225 -7.26 16.43 8.79
N PRO A 226 -6.97 17.69 9.12
CA PRO A 226 -7.71 18.82 8.58
C PRO A 226 -7.48 18.94 7.07
N ALA A 227 -8.49 19.44 6.35
CA ALA A 227 -8.47 19.48 4.88
C ALA A 227 -7.24 20.22 4.31
N HIS A 228 -6.79 21.29 4.99
CA HIS A 228 -5.64 22.09 4.56
C HIS A 228 -4.29 21.38 4.74
N ALA A 229 -4.19 20.40 5.64
CA ALA A 229 -2.97 19.63 5.88
C ALA A 229 -2.85 18.42 4.94
N ARG A 230 -3.85 18.17 4.09
CA ARG A 230 -3.82 17.04 3.15
C ARG A 230 -2.74 17.26 2.09
N PRO A 231 -1.93 16.24 1.79
CA PRO A 231 -0.98 16.33 0.69
C PRO A 231 -1.70 16.63 -0.62
N ALA A 232 -1.24 17.65 -1.36
CA ALA A 232 -1.76 17.93 -2.68
C ALA A 232 -1.64 16.69 -3.58
N HIS A 233 -2.67 16.39 -4.36
CA HIS A 233 -2.62 15.33 -5.35
C HIS A 233 -1.52 15.63 -6.36
N ARG A 234 -0.39 14.91 -6.31
CA ARG A 234 0.61 14.95 -7.38
C ARG A 234 0.06 14.20 -8.58
N ALA A 235 -0.48 14.95 -9.55
CA ALA A 235 -0.71 14.45 -10.90
C ALA A 235 0.65 14.07 -11.52
N GLY A 236 1.04 12.80 -11.48
CA GLY A 236 2.33 12.37 -12.06
C GLY A 236 2.89 11.03 -11.63
N GLN A 237 2.37 10.39 -10.58
CA GLN A 237 2.75 9.00 -10.29
C GLN A 237 2.02 8.08 -11.27
N SER A 238 2.75 7.71 -12.33
CA SER A 238 2.36 6.75 -13.37
C SER A 238 1.61 5.57 -12.76
N VAL A 239 0.28 5.58 -12.91
CA VAL A 239 -0.55 4.40 -12.78
C VAL A 239 -0.07 3.46 -13.87
N GLY A 240 0.74 2.45 -13.51
CA GLY A 240 1.14 1.40 -14.42
C GLY A 240 -0.13 0.72 -14.93
N ARG A 241 -0.57 1.09 -16.13
CA ARG A 241 -1.60 0.32 -16.85
C ARG A 241 -1.12 -1.12 -16.91
N PRO A 242 -1.96 -2.12 -16.64
CA PRO A 242 -1.61 -3.49 -16.97
C PRO A 242 -1.27 -3.51 -18.47
N ARG A 243 -0.05 -3.93 -18.80
CA ARG A 243 0.37 -4.19 -20.19
C ARG A 243 -0.62 -5.21 -20.76
N THR A 244 -1.59 -4.74 -21.53
CA THR A 244 -2.35 -5.60 -22.43
C THR A 244 -1.36 -6.11 -23.47
N GLU A 245 -0.98 -7.39 -23.37
CA GLU A 245 -0.25 -8.07 -24.43
C GLU A 245 -1.03 -7.91 -25.75
N PRO A 246 -0.35 -7.63 -26.87
CA PRO A 246 -1.02 -7.58 -28.16
C PRO A 246 -1.51 -8.99 -28.49
N SER A 247 -2.83 -9.13 -28.54
CA SER A 247 -3.51 -10.32 -29.03
C SER A 247 -2.95 -10.67 -30.41
N ARG A 248 -2.21 -11.78 -30.51
CA ARG A 248 -1.78 -12.35 -31.78
C ARG A 248 -3.04 -12.76 -32.54
N ALA A 249 -3.44 -11.93 -33.50
CA ALA A 249 -4.43 -12.28 -34.50
C ALA A 249 -4.00 -13.58 -35.20
N ARG A 250 -4.85 -14.61 -35.11
CA ARG A 250 -4.78 -15.79 -35.97
C ARG A 250 -5.15 -15.36 -37.39
N PRO A 251 -4.39 -15.72 -38.44
CA PRO A 251 -4.79 -15.45 -39.80
C PRO A 251 -5.73 -16.54 -40.32
N GLY A 252 -6.76 -16.13 -41.07
CA GLY A 252 -7.41 -16.96 -42.07
C GLY A 252 -8.74 -17.59 -41.67
N ALA A 253 -9.83 -16.84 -41.84
CA ALA A 253 -11.11 -17.41 -42.22
C ALA A 253 -11.68 -16.58 -43.38
N VAL A 254 -11.96 -17.29 -44.47
CA VAL A 254 -12.30 -16.84 -45.82
C VAL A 254 -13.64 -16.08 -45.83
N PRO A 255 -13.80 -14.98 -46.60
CA PRO A 255 -15.08 -14.30 -46.72
C PRO A 255 -16.03 -15.12 -47.62
N SER A 256 -17.16 -15.56 -47.05
CA SER A 256 -18.25 -16.14 -47.82
C SER A 256 -19.00 -15.02 -48.56
N ARG A 257 -19.12 -15.17 -49.87
CA ARG A 257 -19.68 -14.20 -50.81
C ARG A 257 -21.18 -14.02 -50.57
N SER A 258 -21.61 -12.79 -50.32
CA SER A 258 -23.00 -12.37 -50.49
C SER A 258 -23.25 -12.08 -51.97
N HIS A 259 -24.24 -12.76 -52.56
CA HIS A 259 -24.80 -12.40 -53.86
C HIS A 259 -25.79 -11.23 -53.70
N PRO A 260 -25.92 -10.35 -54.72
CA PRO A 260 -26.77 -9.17 -54.64
C PRO A 260 -28.13 -9.39 -55.32
N ASP A 261 -29.02 -8.46 -54.95
CA ASP A 261 -30.00 -7.78 -55.81
C ASP A 261 -31.43 -8.36 -55.94
N ALA A 262 -32.39 -7.60 -55.40
CA ALA A 262 -33.53 -7.03 -56.13
C ALA A 262 -34.46 -6.28 -55.16
N GLY A 263 -34.55 -4.95 -55.29
CA GLY A 263 -35.67 -4.15 -54.77
C GLY A 263 -36.89 -4.20 -55.71
N PRO A 264 -37.78 -3.19 -55.71
CA PRO A 264 -38.59 -2.67 -54.60
C PRO A 264 -40.10 -2.55 -54.98
N SER A 265 -41.01 -2.39 -54.02
CA SER A 265 -42.30 -1.63 -54.12
C SER A 265 -43.15 -1.87 -52.86
N ARG A 266 -43.57 -0.81 -52.15
CA ARG A 266 -44.93 -0.19 -52.14
C ARG A 266 -46.06 -1.21 -51.84
N ASP A 267 -47.04 -0.99 -50.98
CA ASP A 267 -47.66 0.21 -50.40
C ASP A 267 -48.45 -0.21 -49.13
N ARG A 268 -48.85 0.78 -48.31
CA ARG A 268 -49.74 0.68 -47.13
C ARG A 268 -51.21 0.35 -47.50
N PRO A 269 -52.16 0.15 -46.56
CA PRO A 269 -52.14 0.35 -45.10
C PRO A 269 -52.31 -0.90 -44.23
#